data_AF-A0A845LJX4-F1
#
_entry.id   AF-A0A845LJX4-F1
#
_cell.length_a   1.000
_cell.length_b   1.000
_cell.length_c   1.000
_cell.angle_alpha   90.00
_cell.angle_beta   90.00
_cell.angle_gamma   90.00
#
_symmetry.space_group_name_H-M   'P 1'
#
loop_
_entity.id
_entity.type
_entity.pdbx_description
1 polymer ?
#
loop_
_entity_poly.entity_id
_entity_poly.type
_entity_poly.pdbx_seq_one_letter_code
_entity_poly.pdbx_strand_id
1 'polypeptide(L)'
;MEKIQKLRFTVQAICLVLTVTSFFINFKIAMIAIAVLTVFAGVFYCGWICPYGFMQDLFGKFGSLLGIKKIKMPSSLQRILVFSRYVLLALVLLIGSNFVFGLMAFDPHANFLNMLVGSVAGFAAISVIAFFLIVSLLFERPFCNYLCSEGARYGLRGILRIFTIKRDQSLCVNCKKCDKACPMNIKVSKATNLRSPQCINCFQCISVCPFKGALSFGPMSTDEKEKRKYIAIALSALVLFGSFAAYNFFGGKKGVSEEVTTPAAGESNSVQGGGDAFSDAHGIADGTYIGEGVGFKGTTVAQVTVKNQMITSIEVTQTRDDKPWFDRANSAIPDSIIQAQSTDIDLVSGATYSSIGIRDAVKNALENARQ
;
A
#
# COMPACT_ATOMS: atom_id res chain seq x y z
N MET A 1 -30.30 -1.93 -16.63
CA MET A 1 -28.82 -1.89 -16.51
C MET A 1 -28.26 -0.47 -16.44
N GLU A 2 -28.91 0.55 -17.01
CA GLU A 2 -28.55 1.97 -16.78
C GLU A 2 -28.56 2.35 -15.28
N LYS A 3 -29.50 1.77 -14.51
CA LYS A 3 -29.56 1.86 -13.05
C LYS A 3 -28.24 1.48 -12.35
N ILE A 4 -27.48 0.50 -12.88
CA ILE A 4 -26.19 0.07 -12.30
C ILE A 4 -25.11 1.13 -12.52
N GLN A 5 -25.11 1.81 -13.66
CA GLN A 5 -24.16 2.90 -13.90
C GLN A 5 -24.45 4.09 -13.00
N LYS A 6 -25.74 4.45 -12.82
CA LYS A 6 -26.14 5.48 -11.85
C LYS A 6 -25.73 5.08 -10.43
N LEU A 7 -26.01 3.85 -10.02
CA LEU A 7 -25.59 3.31 -8.72
C LEU A 7 -24.06 3.39 -8.53
N ARG A 8 -23.27 3.01 -9.53
CA ARG A 8 -21.80 3.11 -9.46
C ARG A 8 -21.35 4.54 -9.19
N PHE A 9 -21.88 5.50 -9.95
CA PHE A 9 -21.56 6.92 -9.77
C PHE A 9 -21.99 7.43 -8.38
N THR A 10 -23.16 7.03 -7.91
CA THR A 10 -23.64 7.37 -6.55
C THR A 10 -22.71 6.80 -5.48
N VAL A 11 -22.32 5.53 -5.57
CA VAL A 11 -21.39 4.90 -4.63
C VAL A 11 -20.04 5.62 -4.64
N GLN A 12 -19.49 5.92 -5.82
CA GLN A 12 -18.22 6.66 -5.93
C GLN A 12 -18.30 8.05 -5.30
N ALA A 13 -19.40 8.78 -5.51
CA ALA A 13 -19.60 10.10 -4.92
C ALA A 13 -19.72 10.03 -3.38
N ILE A 14 -20.46 9.04 -2.85
CA ILE A 14 -20.54 8.79 -1.40
C ILE A 14 -19.16 8.47 -0.84
N CYS A 15 -18.40 7.56 -1.46
CA CYS A 15 -17.04 7.21 -1.03
C CYS A 15 -16.09 8.41 -1.06
N LEU A 16 -16.20 9.29 -2.07
CA LEU A 16 -15.43 10.53 -2.13
C LEU A 16 -15.75 11.44 -0.93
N VAL A 17 -17.03 11.67 -0.64
CA VAL A 17 -17.46 12.48 0.51
C VAL A 17 -16.96 11.88 1.82
N LEU A 18 -17.12 10.57 2.02
CA LEU A 18 -16.64 9.87 3.21
C LEU A 18 -15.12 9.96 3.38
N THR A 19 -14.37 9.95 2.27
CA THR A 19 -12.92 10.11 2.29
C THR A 19 -12.53 11.52 2.75
N VAL A 20 -13.23 12.54 2.26
CA VAL A 20 -12.99 13.95 2.64
C VAL A 20 -13.41 14.22 4.08
N THR A 21 -14.52 13.65 4.55
CA THR A 21 -14.98 13.80 5.93
C THR A 21 -14.24 12.90 6.92
N SER A 22 -13.16 12.24 6.49
CA SER A 22 -12.33 11.33 7.29
C SER A 22 -13.10 10.18 7.97
N PHE A 23 -14.25 9.79 7.43
CA PHE A 23 -15.11 8.76 8.02
C PHE A 23 -14.85 7.38 7.41
N PHE A 24 -13.72 6.77 7.75
CA PHE A 24 -13.55 5.32 7.62
C PHE A 24 -13.54 4.70 9.01
N ILE A 25 -14.73 4.31 9.51
CA ILE A 25 -14.83 3.45 10.69
C ILE A 25 -13.94 2.22 10.43
N ASN A 26 -12.82 2.14 11.14
CA ASN A 26 -11.82 1.07 11.04
C ASN A 26 -11.23 0.85 9.64
N PHE A 27 -10.33 1.76 9.19
CA PHE A 27 -9.54 1.63 7.97
C PHE A 27 -8.95 0.22 7.74
N LYS A 28 -8.50 -0.45 8.80
CA LYS A 28 -7.99 -1.83 8.75
C LYS A 28 -9.06 -2.83 8.26
N ILE A 29 -10.28 -2.75 8.80
CA ILE A 29 -11.39 -3.64 8.41
C ILE A 29 -11.77 -3.37 6.95
N ALA A 30 -11.84 -2.10 6.55
CA ALA A 30 -12.14 -1.72 5.17
C ALA A 30 -11.10 -2.29 4.18
N MET A 31 -9.81 -2.21 4.51
CA MET A 31 -8.74 -2.77 3.68
C MET A 31 -8.81 -4.29 3.57
N ILE A 32 -9.12 -4.99 4.67
CA ILE A 32 -9.33 -6.45 4.65
C ILE A 32 -10.53 -6.80 3.77
N ALA A 33 -11.66 -6.12 3.95
CA ALA A 33 -12.87 -6.36 3.16
C ALA A 33 -12.62 -6.14 1.66
N ILE A 34 -11.91 -5.07 1.29
CA ILE A 34 -11.52 -4.79 -0.11
C ILE A 34 -10.58 -5.86 -0.63
N ALA A 35 -9.61 -6.32 0.16
CA ALA A 35 -8.68 -7.37 -0.25
C ALA A 35 -9.43 -8.69 -0.53
N VAL A 36 -10.31 -9.10 0.39
CA VAL A 36 -11.17 -10.29 0.23
C VAL A 36 -12.03 -10.15 -1.02
N LEU A 37 -12.75 -9.04 -1.18
CA LEU A 37 -13.56 -8.77 -2.38
C LEU A 37 -12.72 -8.84 -3.66
N THR A 38 -11.48 -8.32 -3.61
CA THR A 38 -10.58 -8.33 -4.76
C THR A 38 -10.18 -9.74 -5.17
N VAL A 39 -9.89 -10.60 -4.20
CA VAL A 39 -9.53 -12.00 -4.45
C VAL A 39 -10.72 -12.75 -5.07
N PHE A 40 -11.94 -12.58 -4.55
CA PHE A 40 -13.10 -13.35 -5.03
C PHE A 40 -13.69 -12.83 -6.34
N ALA A 41 -13.71 -11.52 -6.53
CA ALA A 41 -14.49 -10.89 -7.58
C ALA A 41 -13.62 -10.05 -8.55
N GLY A 42 -12.32 -9.92 -8.30
CA GLY A 42 -11.40 -9.10 -9.10
C GLY A 42 -11.40 -7.63 -8.68
N VAL A 43 -10.92 -6.74 -9.53
CA VAL A 43 -10.60 -5.35 -9.14
C VAL A 43 -11.86 -4.50 -8.97
N PHE A 44 -12.53 -4.57 -7.82
CA PHE A 44 -13.73 -3.74 -7.54
C PHE A 44 -13.39 -2.34 -7.05
N TYR A 45 -12.37 -2.19 -6.20
CA TYR A 45 -11.97 -0.92 -5.60
C TYR A 45 -11.78 0.19 -6.66
N CYS A 46 -10.98 -0.07 -7.70
CA CYS A 46 -10.69 0.92 -8.75
C CYS A 46 -11.92 1.34 -9.57
N GLY A 47 -12.98 0.51 -9.61
CA GLY A 47 -14.20 0.78 -10.36
C GLY A 47 -15.32 1.43 -9.55
N TRP A 48 -15.35 1.23 -8.24
CA TRP A 48 -16.50 1.58 -7.39
C TRP A 48 -16.16 2.51 -6.23
N ILE A 49 -14.92 2.48 -5.73
CA ILE A 49 -14.55 3.14 -4.47
C ILE A 49 -13.50 4.22 -4.72
N CYS A 50 -12.49 3.95 -5.57
CA CYS A 50 -11.33 4.82 -5.79
C CYS A 50 -11.73 6.26 -6.20
N PRO A 51 -11.43 7.27 -5.36
CA PRO A 51 -11.72 8.68 -5.63
C PRO A 51 -11.05 9.22 -6.90
N TYR A 52 -9.78 8.90 -7.10
CA TYR A 52 -9.04 9.38 -8.27
C TYR A 52 -9.56 8.76 -9.59
N GLY A 53 -9.98 7.50 -9.55
CA GLY A 53 -10.63 6.85 -10.68
C GLY A 53 -11.99 7.48 -11.02
N PHE A 54 -12.74 7.91 -9.99
CA PHE A 54 -13.97 8.67 -10.16
C PHE A 54 -13.74 10.04 -10.79
N MET A 55 -12.70 10.77 -10.38
CA MET A 55 -12.34 12.05 -10.99
C MET A 55 -12.00 11.92 -12.47
N GLN A 56 -11.23 10.90 -12.86
CA GLN A 56 -10.95 10.65 -14.29
C GLN A 56 -12.22 10.33 -15.09
N ASP A 57 -13.17 9.57 -14.51
CA ASP A 57 -14.48 9.32 -15.15
C ASP A 57 -15.29 10.61 -15.31
N LEU A 58 -15.26 11.50 -14.31
CA LEU A 58 -15.97 12.78 -14.32
C LEU A 58 -15.41 13.71 -15.40
N PHE A 59 -14.08 13.85 -15.46
CA PHE A 59 -13.41 14.60 -16.53
C PHE A 59 -13.72 13.98 -17.90
N GLY A 60 -13.68 12.66 -18.04
CA GLY A 60 -14.07 12.03 -19.29
C GLY A 60 -15.52 12.35 -19.71
N LYS A 61 -16.46 12.40 -18.77
CA LYS A 61 -17.84 12.84 -19.06
C LYS A 61 -17.90 14.32 -19.41
N PHE A 62 -17.18 15.16 -18.70
CA PHE A 62 -17.08 16.59 -18.98
C PHE A 62 -16.52 16.86 -20.37
N GLY A 63 -15.47 16.15 -20.78
CA GLY A 63 -14.93 16.21 -22.15
C GLY A 63 -15.99 15.86 -23.20
N SER A 64 -16.79 14.81 -22.97
CA SER A 64 -17.89 14.48 -23.88
C SER A 64 -19.01 15.53 -23.92
N LEU A 65 -19.24 16.24 -22.81
CA LEU A 65 -20.18 17.36 -22.75
C LEU A 65 -19.68 18.58 -23.54
N LEU A 66 -18.36 18.80 -23.54
CA LEU A 66 -17.68 19.80 -24.37
C LEU A 66 -17.56 19.38 -25.85
N GLY A 67 -18.13 18.26 -26.27
CA GLY A 67 -18.05 17.75 -27.63
C GLY A 67 -16.70 17.10 -28.01
N ILE A 68 -15.80 16.89 -27.04
CA ILE A 68 -14.52 16.21 -27.28
C ILE A 68 -14.78 14.72 -27.53
N LYS A 69 -14.47 14.26 -28.74
CA LYS A 69 -14.60 12.86 -29.12
C LYS A 69 -13.52 12.03 -28.43
N LYS A 70 -13.93 11.06 -27.61
CA LYS A 70 -12.99 10.16 -26.93
C LYS A 70 -12.22 9.28 -27.91
N ILE A 71 -10.94 9.12 -27.63
CA ILE A 71 -10.00 8.32 -28.42
C ILE A 71 -9.64 7.07 -27.61
N LYS A 72 -9.64 5.91 -28.28
CA LYS A 72 -9.11 4.68 -27.70
C LYS A 72 -7.64 4.54 -28.06
N MET A 73 -6.86 4.08 -27.09
CA MET A 73 -5.45 3.79 -27.32
C MET A 73 -5.32 2.69 -28.39
N PRO A 74 -4.49 2.88 -29.43
CA PRO A 74 -4.27 1.86 -30.45
C PRO A 74 -3.66 0.60 -29.83
N SER A 75 -4.00 -0.57 -30.37
CA SER A 75 -3.71 -1.85 -29.71
C SER A 75 -2.23 -2.17 -29.55
N SER A 76 -1.37 -1.69 -30.46
CA SER A 76 0.07 -1.91 -30.38
C SER A 76 0.68 -1.14 -29.20
N LEU A 77 0.32 0.14 -29.08
CA LEU A 77 0.77 0.99 -27.99
C LEU A 77 0.18 0.53 -26.65
N GLN A 78 -1.10 0.17 -26.62
CA GLN A 78 -1.75 -0.37 -25.44
C GLN A 78 -1.00 -1.59 -24.87
N ARG A 79 -0.52 -2.50 -25.72
CA ARG A 79 0.18 -3.72 -25.26
C ARG A 79 1.45 -3.40 -24.47
N ILE A 80 2.17 -2.37 -24.89
CA ILE A 80 3.41 -1.89 -24.27
C ILE A 80 3.10 -1.07 -23.01
N LEU A 81 2.21 -0.08 -23.11
CA LEU A 81 1.86 0.80 -21.99
C LEU A 81 1.16 0.06 -20.84
N VAL A 82 0.47 -1.04 -21.12
CA VAL A 82 -0.10 -1.87 -20.05
C VAL A 82 0.98 -2.51 -19.18
N PHE A 83 2.17 -2.73 -19.73
CA PHE A 83 3.29 -3.30 -19.00
C PHE A 83 3.96 -2.30 -18.07
N SER A 84 3.93 -0.99 -18.39
CA SER A 84 4.63 0.03 -17.60
C SER A 84 4.15 0.12 -16.15
N ARG A 85 2.86 -0.05 -15.86
CA ARG A 85 2.37 -0.15 -14.46
C ARG A 85 2.94 -1.34 -13.68
N TYR A 86 3.33 -2.44 -14.34
CA TYR A 86 3.99 -3.56 -13.66
C TYR A 86 5.48 -3.28 -13.46
N VAL A 87 6.11 -2.57 -14.39
CA VAL A 87 7.48 -2.06 -14.22
C VAL A 87 7.53 -1.07 -13.05
N LEU A 88 6.58 -0.13 -12.98
CA LEU A 88 6.45 0.79 -11.85
C LEU A 88 6.19 0.05 -10.55
N LEU A 89 5.33 -0.97 -10.55
CA LEU A 89 5.12 -1.81 -9.36
C LEU A 89 6.40 -2.52 -8.94
N ALA A 90 7.13 -3.14 -9.87
CA ALA A 90 8.40 -3.81 -9.56
C ALA A 90 9.44 -2.82 -9.04
N LEU A 91 9.54 -1.64 -9.64
CA LEU A 91 10.43 -0.57 -9.21
C LEU A 91 10.11 -0.11 -7.77
N VAL A 92 8.83 0.09 -7.45
CA VAL A 92 8.38 0.44 -6.10
C VAL A 92 8.69 -0.67 -5.08
N LEU A 93 8.72 -1.94 -5.51
CA LEU A 93 9.00 -3.08 -4.63
C LEU A 93 10.51 -3.38 -4.47
N LEU A 94 11.33 -3.04 -5.46
CA LEU A 94 12.74 -3.44 -5.51
C LEU A 94 13.72 -2.33 -5.09
N ILE A 95 13.34 -1.06 -5.23
CA ILE A 95 14.24 0.06 -4.91
C ILE A 95 14.02 0.50 -3.46
N GLY A 96 15.10 0.87 -2.77
CA GLY A 96 15.08 1.35 -1.38
C GLY A 96 14.18 2.57 -1.15
N SER A 97 13.78 2.76 0.11
CA SER A 97 12.75 3.72 0.56
C SER A 97 12.92 5.14 0.00
N ASN A 98 14.15 5.68 -0.02
CA ASN A 98 14.40 7.06 -0.44
C ASN A 98 14.01 7.34 -1.90
N PHE A 99 14.29 6.42 -2.83
CA PHE A 99 13.91 6.59 -4.23
C PHE A 99 12.41 6.34 -4.43
N VAL A 100 11.84 5.39 -3.67
CA VAL A 100 10.40 5.10 -3.69
C VAL A 100 9.58 6.29 -3.22
N PHE A 101 10.02 7.01 -2.18
CA PHE A 101 9.37 8.25 -1.75
C PHE A 101 9.42 9.34 -2.84
N GLY A 102 10.55 9.49 -3.52
CA GLY A 102 10.67 10.38 -4.68
C GLY A 102 9.72 10.01 -5.82
N LEU A 103 9.55 8.71 -6.10
CA LEU A 103 8.63 8.23 -7.13
C LEU A 103 7.15 8.39 -6.74
N MET A 104 6.82 8.16 -5.47
CA MET A 104 5.47 8.37 -4.93
C MET A 104 5.04 9.84 -4.98
N ALA A 105 5.99 10.79 -4.91
CA ALA A 105 5.71 12.21 -5.12
C ALA A 105 5.13 12.49 -6.53
N PHE A 106 5.35 11.60 -7.50
CA PHE A 106 4.78 11.67 -8.84
C PHE A 106 3.59 10.72 -9.06
N ASP A 107 3.11 9.99 -8.04
CA ASP A 107 1.90 9.18 -8.15
C ASP A 107 0.66 10.08 -7.94
N PRO A 108 -0.09 10.43 -8.99
CA PRO A 108 -1.27 11.30 -8.85
C PRO A 108 -2.39 10.63 -8.06
N HIS A 109 -2.48 9.30 -7.99
CA HIS A 109 -3.48 8.64 -7.16
C HIS A 109 -3.17 8.81 -5.67
N ALA A 110 -1.92 8.56 -5.26
CA ALA A 110 -1.51 8.72 -3.87
C ALA A 110 -1.60 10.19 -3.42
N ASN A 111 -1.06 11.11 -4.23
CA ASN A 111 -1.11 12.54 -3.92
C ASN A 111 -2.54 13.09 -3.88
N PHE A 112 -3.42 12.63 -4.78
CA PHE A 112 -4.81 13.04 -4.75
C PHE A 112 -5.53 12.58 -3.48
N LEU A 113 -5.26 11.35 -3.01
CA LEU A 113 -5.80 10.86 -1.74
C LEU A 113 -5.27 11.65 -0.54
N ASN A 114 -3.96 11.92 -0.50
CA ASN A 114 -3.36 12.72 0.56
C ASN A 114 -3.96 14.14 0.61
N MET A 115 -4.19 14.73 -0.57
CA MET A 115 -4.84 16.04 -0.70
C MET A 115 -6.29 16.01 -0.20
N LEU A 116 -7.06 14.95 -0.48
CA LEU A 116 -8.43 14.81 0.02
C LEU A 116 -8.50 14.68 1.55
N VAL A 117 -7.47 14.12 2.18
CA VAL A 117 -7.37 13.95 3.65
C VAL A 117 -6.75 15.19 4.31
N GLY A 118 -6.48 16.26 3.56
CA GLY A 118 -6.03 17.56 4.08
C GLY A 118 -4.51 17.75 4.14
N SER A 119 -3.72 16.87 3.51
CA SER A 119 -2.28 17.08 3.38
C SER A 119 -1.96 18.11 2.30
N VAL A 120 -0.94 18.95 2.52
CA VAL A 120 -0.48 19.94 1.53
C VAL A 120 0.23 19.20 0.40
N ALA A 121 -0.31 19.30 -0.82
CA ALA A 121 0.33 18.78 -2.01
C ALA A 121 1.27 19.84 -2.61
N GLY A 122 2.52 19.47 -2.90
CA GLY A 122 3.45 20.35 -3.60
C GLY A 122 3.00 20.64 -5.03
N PHE A 123 3.48 21.75 -5.61
CA PHE A 123 3.13 22.17 -6.98
C PHE A 123 3.36 21.08 -8.02
N ALA A 124 4.44 20.31 -7.91
CA ALA A 124 4.74 19.20 -8.80
C ALA A 124 3.64 18.11 -8.77
N ALA A 125 3.19 17.71 -7.58
CA ALA A 125 2.13 16.73 -7.41
C ALA A 125 0.80 17.21 -8.01
N ILE A 126 0.43 18.47 -7.76
CA ILE A 126 -0.77 19.09 -8.34
C ILE A 126 -0.69 19.10 -9.87
N SER A 127 0.48 19.42 -10.42
CA SER A 127 0.71 19.48 -11.86
C SER A 127 0.53 18.12 -12.52
N VAL A 128 1.03 17.05 -11.91
CA VAL A 128 0.85 15.67 -12.42
C VAL A 128 -0.61 15.21 -12.32
N ILE A 129 -1.29 15.50 -11.19
CA ILE A 129 -2.72 15.22 -11.03
C ILE A 129 -3.52 15.91 -12.13
N ALA A 130 -3.32 17.22 -12.31
CA ALA A 130 -4.00 18.03 -13.31
C ALA A 130 -3.73 17.53 -14.73
N PHE A 131 -2.47 17.20 -15.05
CA PHE A 131 -2.09 16.63 -16.35
C PHE A 131 -2.93 15.40 -16.69
N PHE A 132 -2.99 14.39 -15.81
CA PHE A 132 -3.75 13.17 -16.08
C PHE A 132 -5.26 13.40 -16.12
N LEU A 133 -5.80 14.34 -15.34
CA LEU A 133 -7.22 14.72 -15.41
C LEU A 133 -7.55 15.42 -16.75
N ILE A 134 -6.69 16.30 -17.24
CA ILE A 134 -6.84 16.94 -18.56
C ILE A 134 -6.74 15.90 -19.68
N VAL A 135 -5.76 14.99 -19.63
CA VAL A 135 -5.65 13.89 -20.60
C VAL A 135 -6.89 12.97 -20.55
N SER A 136 -7.55 12.87 -19.38
CA SER A 136 -8.79 12.11 -19.23
C SER A 136 -9.99 12.70 -20.00
N LEU A 137 -9.89 13.94 -20.49
CA LEU A 137 -10.88 14.51 -21.41
C LEU A 137 -10.87 13.79 -22.77
N LEU A 138 -9.70 13.33 -23.23
CA LEU A 138 -9.52 12.64 -24.52
C LEU A 138 -9.53 11.11 -24.38
N PHE A 139 -8.91 10.58 -23.32
CA PHE A 139 -8.74 9.15 -23.08
C PHE A 139 -9.49 8.69 -21.84
N GLU A 140 -10.07 7.49 -21.87
CA GLU A 140 -10.69 6.92 -20.65
C GLU A 140 -9.61 6.49 -19.67
N ARG A 141 -9.60 7.08 -18.47
CA ARG A 141 -8.75 6.67 -17.32
C ARG A 141 -7.28 6.42 -17.70
N PRO A 142 -6.55 7.37 -18.31
CA PRO A 142 -5.21 7.18 -18.83
C PRO A 142 -4.22 6.71 -17.75
N PHE A 143 -4.26 7.30 -16.55
CA PHE A 143 -3.37 6.90 -15.46
C PHE A 143 -3.70 5.49 -14.96
N CYS A 144 -4.97 5.21 -14.68
CA CYS A 144 -5.38 3.90 -14.15
C CYS A 144 -5.17 2.75 -15.15
N ASN A 145 -5.21 3.03 -16.45
CA ASN A 145 -4.96 2.03 -17.48
C ASN A 145 -3.49 1.60 -17.53
N TYR A 146 -2.56 2.56 -17.41
CA TYR A 146 -1.18 2.34 -17.84
C TYR A 146 -0.13 2.55 -16.75
N LEU A 147 -0.34 3.42 -15.77
CA LEU A 147 0.71 3.82 -14.82
C LEU A 147 0.38 3.54 -13.35
N CYS A 148 -0.89 3.29 -13.01
CA CYS A 148 -1.29 3.04 -11.64
C CYS A 148 -0.74 1.71 -11.09
N SER A 149 0.26 1.82 -10.21
CA SER A 149 0.92 0.71 -9.51
C SER A 149 -0.05 -0.05 -8.60
N GLU A 150 -0.95 0.66 -7.90
CA GLU A 150 -2.01 0.06 -7.08
C GLU A 150 -2.98 -0.75 -7.93
N GLY A 151 -3.35 -0.25 -9.11
CA GLY A 151 -4.19 -0.97 -10.07
C GLY A 151 -3.53 -2.26 -10.56
N ALA A 152 -2.21 -2.25 -10.79
CA ALA A 152 -1.45 -3.46 -11.09
C ALA A 152 -1.45 -4.45 -9.91
N ARG A 153 -1.25 -3.97 -8.68
CA ARG A 153 -1.24 -4.77 -7.46
C ARG A 153 -2.59 -5.46 -7.20
N TYR A 154 -3.71 -4.72 -7.28
CA TYR A 154 -5.04 -5.31 -7.17
C TYR A 154 -5.35 -6.27 -8.33
N GLY A 155 -4.90 -5.94 -9.55
CA GLY A 155 -5.06 -6.80 -10.72
C GLY A 155 -4.40 -8.18 -10.55
N LEU A 156 -3.18 -8.21 -10.02
CA LEU A 156 -2.45 -9.46 -9.72
C LEU A 156 -3.16 -10.30 -8.66
N ARG A 157 -3.62 -9.67 -7.57
CA ARG A 157 -4.42 -10.36 -6.54
C ARG A 157 -5.73 -10.92 -7.08
N GLY A 158 -6.36 -10.19 -8.01
CA GLY A 158 -7.62 -10.59 -8.65
C GLY A 158 -7.49 -11.65 -9.75
N ILE A 159 -6.32 -12.27 -9.95
CA ILE A 159 -6.13 -13.38 -10.90
C ILE A 159 -6.88 -14.64 -10.43
N LEU A 160 -6.96 -14.86 -9.12
CA LEU A 160 -7.62 -16.02 -8.49
C LEU A 160 -9.16 -15.89 -8.41
N ARG A 161 -9.74 -14.85 -9.01
CA ARG A 161 -11.17 -14.57 -8.91
C ARG A 161 -12.05 -15.71 -9.42
N ILE A 162 -13.15 -15.91 -8.69
CA ILE A 162 -14.21 -16.87 -9.02
C ILE A 162 -15.37 -16.17 -9.72
N PHE A 163 -15.70 -14.96 -9.28
CA PHE A 163 -16.77 -14.17 -9.86
C PHE A 163 -16.21 -13.24 -10.93
N THR A 164 -16.78 -13.30 -12.12
CA THR A 164 -16.36 -12.45 -13.24
C THR A 164 -17.48 -12.24 -14.25
N ILE A 165 -17.22 -11.41 -15.25
CA ILE A 165 -18.12 -11.23 -16.37
C ILE A 165 -17.90 -12.40 -17.34
N LYS A 166 -18.95 -13.17 -17.59
CA LYS A 166 -18.97 -14.27 -18.56
C LYS A 166 -19.72 -13.87 -19.82
N ARG A 167 -19.26 -14.43 -20.95
CA ARG A 167 -19.86 -14.26 -22.27
C ARG A 167 -20.48 -15.57 -22.70
N ASP A 168 -21.78 -15.53 -22.99
CA ASP A 168 -22.47 -16.64 -23.62
C ASP A 168 -22.25 -16.56 -25.13
N GLN A 169 -21.56 -17.55 -25.69
CA GLN A 169 -21.24 -17.58 -27.12
C GLN A 169 -22.46 -17.86 -27.99
N SER A 170 -23.48 -18.56 -27.48
CA SER A 170 -24.69 -18.89 -28.23
C SER A 170 -25.55 -17.65 -28.50
N LEU A 171 -25.58 -16.71 -27.55
CA LEU A 171 -26.32 -15.45 -27.65
C LEU A 171 -25.49 -14.30 -28.27
N CYS A 172 -24.17 -14.45 -28.34
CA CYS A 172 -23.28 -13.35 -28.74
C CYS A 172 -23.02 -13.32 -30.25
N VAL A 173 -23.55 -12.29 -30.93
CA VAL A 173 -23.30 -12.06 -32.37
C VAL A 173 -21.96 -11.38 -32.71
N ASN A 174 -21.02 -11.31 -31.76
CA ASN A 174 -19.69 -10.70 -31.96
C ASN A 174 -19.68 -9.25 -32.52
N CYS A 175 -20.68 -8.42 -32.20
CA CYS A 175 -20.77 -7.02 -32.67
C CYS A 175 -19.71 -6.04 -32.11
N LYS A 176 -18.89 -6.47 -31.14
CA LYS A 176 -17.79 -5.69 -30.51
C LYS A 176 -18.20 -4.35 -29.84
N LYS A 177 -19.50 -4.09 -29.61
CA LYS A 177 -19.97 -2.91 -28.86
C LYS A 177 -19.40 -2.89 -27.42
N CYS A 178 -19.25 -4.05 -26.79
CA CYS A 178 -18.63 -4.18 -25.47
C CYS A 178 -17.16 -3.73 -25.44
N ASP A 179 -16.38 -4.01 -26.49
CA ASP A 179 -14.98 -3.56 -26.60
C ASP A 179 -14.92 -2.04 -26.68
N LYS A 180 -15.84 -1.43 -27.45
CA LYS A 180 -15.93 0.03 -27.58
C LYS A 180 -16.36 0.71 -26.28
N ALA A 181 -17.24 0.09 -25.49
CA ALA A 181 -17.67 0.66 -24.22
C ALA A 181 -16.70 0.44 -23.04
N CYS A 182 -15.71 -0.46 -23.16
CA CYS A 182 -14.80 -0.73 -22.05
C CYS A 182 -13.85 0.48 -21.81
N PRO A 183 -13.86 1.09 -20.60
CA PRO A 183 -13.01 2.24 -20.28
C PRO A 183 -11.56 1.82 -20.03
N MET A 184 -11.34 0.53 -19.75
CA MET A 184 -10.01 -0.06 -19.59
C MET A 184 -9.43 -0.61 -20.90
N ASN A 185 -10.08 -0.30 -22.03
CA ASN A 185 -9.69 -0.72 -23.37
C ASN A 185 -9.51 -2.26 -23.55
N ILE A 186 -10.25 -3.06 -22.79
CA ILE A 186 -10.18 -4.53 -22.83
C ILE A 186 -11.01 -5.05 -24.02
N LYS A 187 -10.48 -6.05 -24.73
CA LYS A 187 -11.20 -6.80 -25.77
C LYS A 187 -12.14 -7.84 -25.14
N VAL A 188 -13.28 -7.38 -24.62
CA VAL A 188 -14.32 -8.19 -23.97
C VAL A 188 -14.90 -9.24 -24.92
N SER A 189 -15.06 -8.91 -26.20
CA SER A 189 -15.62 -9.80 -27.24
C SER A 189 -14.85 -11.11 -27.42
N LYS A 190 -13.56 -11.13 -27.08
CA LYS A 190 -12.68 -12.31 -27.21
C LYS A 190 -12.70 -13.21 -25.98
N ALA A 191 -13.22 -12.75 -24.85
CA ALA A 191 -13.17 -13.50 -23.60
C ALA A 191 -14.45 -14.33 -23.40
N THR A 192 -14.31 -15.60 -23.05
CA THR A 192 -15.43 -16.41 -22.50
C THR A 192 -15.65 -16.05 -21.04
N ASN A 193 -14.58 -16.12 -20.24
CA ASN A 193 -14.52 -15.53 -18.89
C ASN A 193 -13.61 -14.30 -18.96
N LEU A 194 -14.09 -13.12 -18.57
CA LEU A 194 -13.33 -11.88 -18.65
C LEU A 194 -12.28 -11.81 -17.53
N ARG A 195 -11.17 -12.54 -17.69
CA ARG A 195 -10.09 -12.67 -16.68
C ARG A 195 -8.96 -11.64 -16.77
N SER A 196 -9.15 -10.55 -17.51
CA SER A 196 -8.14 -9.48 -17.58
C SER A 196 -7.87 -8.88 -16.19
N PRO A 197 -6.60 -8.78 -15.74
CA PRO A 197 -6.22 -8.08 -14.50
C PRO A 197 -6.60 -6.59 -14.48
N GLN A 198 -6.94 -6.00 -15.64
CA GLN A 198 -7.42 -4.61 -15.74
C GLN A 198 -8.92 -4.47 -15.52
N CYS A 199 -9.68 -5.57 -15.50
CA CYS A 199 -11.13 -5.48 -15.43
C CYS A 199 -11.55 -4.93 -14.06
N ILE A 200 -12.04 -3.68 -14.06
CA ILE A 200 -12.49 -2.97 -12.85
C ILE A 200 -13.94 -3.29 -12.45
N ASN A 201 -14.56 -4.32 -13.02
CA ASN A 201 -15.96 -4.73 -12.80
C ASN A 201 -16.97 -3.56 -12.82
N CYS A 202 -16.79 -2.63 -13.76
CA CYS A 202 -17.62 -1.44 -13.89
C CYS A 202 -18.96 -1.67 -14.62
N PHE A 203 -19.14 -2.88 -15.17
CA PHE A 203 -20.33 -3.39 -15.88
C PHE A 203 -20.82 -2.60 -17.10
N GLN A 204 -20.01 -1.66 -17.63
CA GLN A 204 -20.37 -0.91 -18.85
C GLN A 204 -20.55 -1.80 -20.07
N CYS A 205 -19.72 -2.85 -20.21
CA CYS A 205 -19.85 -3.81 -21.31
C CYS A 205 -21.20 -4.56 -21.28
N ILE A 206 -21.73 -4.84 -20.08
CA ILE A 206 -23.02 -5.49 -19.91
C ILE A 206 -24.16 -4.51 -20.24
N SER A 207 -24.04 -3.25 -19.80
CA SER A 207 -25.11 -2.26 -20.02
C SER A 207 -25.29 -1.86 -21.48
N VAL A 208 -24.24 -1.89 -22.30
CA VAL A 208 -24.32 -1.55 -23.73
C VAL A 208 -24.63 -2.75 -24.62
N CYS A 209 -24.68 -3.96 -24.06
CA CYS A 209 -24.89 -5.18 -24.85
C CYS A 209 -26.34 -5.20 -25.38
N PRO A 210 -26.56 -5.29 -26.71
CA PRO A 210 -27.91 -5.29 -27.27
C PRO A 210 -28.66 -6.60 -26.98
N PHE A 211 -27.94 -7.71 -26.76
CA PHE A 211 -28.53 -9.02 -26.47
C PHE A 211 -28.50 -9.28 -24.96
N LYS A 212 -29.69 -9.29 -24.33
CA LYS A 212 -29.82 -9.57 -22.90
C LYS A 212 -29.30 -10.98 -22.60
N GLY A 213 -28.53 -11.13 -21.53
CA GLY A 213 -27.95 -12.42 -21.13
C GLY A 213 -26.63 -12.79 -21.83
N ALA A 214 -26.32 -12.23 -23.00
CA ALA A 214 -25.07 -12.52 -23.71
C ALA A 214 -23.81 -12.14 -22.91
N LEU A 215 -23.92 -11.15 -22.02
CA LEU A 215 -22.93 -10.84 -20.99
C LEU A 215 -23.62 -10.82 -19.63
N SER A 216 -23.05 -11.52 -18.65
CA SER A 216 -23.56 -11.56 -17.27
C SER A 216 -22.41 -11.60 -16.27
N PHE A 217 -22.65 -11.12 -15.05
CA PHE A 217 -21.70 -11.26 -13.95
C PHE A 217 -22.12 -12.44 -13.07
N GLY A 218 -21.16 -13.29 -12.71
CA GLY A 218 -21.43 -14.48 -11.90
C GLY A 218 -20.19 -15.36 -11.75
N PRO A 219 -20.33 -16.57 -11.19
CA PRO A 219 -19.23 -17.53 -11.15
C PRO A 219 -18.76 -17.85 -12.57
N MET A 220 -17.45 -18.03 -12.73
CA MET A 220 -16.83 -18.40 -14.00
C MET A 220 -17.51 -19.61 -14.63
N SER A 221 -17.69 -19.57 -15.95
CA SER A 221 -18.05 -20.76 -16.71
C SER A 221 -16.82 -21.66 -16.76
N THR A 222 -16.84 -22.76 -16.01
CA THR A 222 -15.72 -23.70 -15.87
C THR A 222 -16.27 -25.11 -15.89
N ASP A 223 -15.47 -26.04 -16.42
CA ASP A 223 -15.74 -27.47 -16.31
C ASP A 223 -15.57 -27.93 -14.84
N GLU A 224 -16.25 -28.99 -14.42
CA GLU A 224 -16.25 -29.49 -13.03
C GLU A 224 -14.83 -29.81 -12.52
N LYS A 225 -13.95 -30.30 -13.41
CA LYS A 225 -12.54 -30.57 -13.10
C LYS A 225 -11.73 -29.29 -12.86
N GLU A 226 -11.97 -28.23 -13.64
CA GLU A 226 -11.34 -26.92 -13.42
C GLU A 226 -11.87 -26.27 -12.15
N LYS A 227 -13.19 -26.33 -11.93
CA LYS A 227 -13.86 -25.78 -10.76
C LYS A 227 -13.28 -26.35 -9.46
N ARG A 228 -13.05 -27.67 -9.38
CA ARG A 228 -12.40 -28.31 -8.22
C ARG A 228 -10.97 -27.81 -7.99
N LYS A 229 -10.17 -27.65 -9.05
CA LYS A 229 -8.81 -27.08 -8.94
C LYS A 229 -8.84 -25.64 -8.41
N TYR A 230 -9.76 -24.81 -8.89
CA TYR A 230 -9.89 -23.43 -8.43
C TYR A 230 -10.39 -23.34 -6.98
N ILE A 231 -11.35 -24.16 -6.60
CA ILE A 231 -11.82 -24.23 -5.20
C ILE A 231 -10.66 -24.64 -4.30
N ALA A 232 -9.87 -25.64 -4.68
CA ALA A 232 -8.68 -26.04 -3.93
C ALA A 232 -7.68 -24.88 -3.78
N ILE A 233 -7.30 -24.20 -4.88
CA ILE A 233 -6.36 -23.06 -4.84
C ILE A 233 -6.90 -21.91 -3.97
N ALA A 234 -8.19 -21.59 -4.10
CA ALA A 234 -8.82 -20.53 -3.32
C ALA A 234 -8.86 -20.88 -1.82
N LEU A 235 -9.18 -22.13 -1.48
CA LEU A 235 -9.14 -22.62 -0.10
C LEU A 235 -7.71 -22.61 0.46
N SER A 236 -6.71 -23.07 -0.31
CA SER A 236 -5.29 -23.01 0.09
C SER A 236 -4.86 -21.57 0.36
N ALA A 237 -5.18 -20.64 -0.54
CA ALA A 237 -4.85 -19.24 -0.39
C ALA A 237 -5.55 -18.61 0.82
N LEU A 238 -6.81 -18.98 1.08
CA LEU A 238 -7.59 -18.50 2.22
C LEU A 238 -7.07 -19.05 3.55
N VAL A 239 -6.62 -20.30 3.60
CA VAL A 239 -5.95 -20.89 4.77
C VAL A 239 -4.62 -20.20 5.03
N LEU A 240 -3.81 -19.93 3.99
CA LEU A 240 -2.54 -19.23 4.13
C LEU A 240 -2.73 -17.78 4.59
N PHE A 241 -3.66 -17.04 3.96
CA PHE A 241 -3.98 -15.66 4.38
C PHE A 241 -4.63 -15.62 5.75
N GLY A 242 -5.50 -16.58 6.07
CA GLY A 242 -6.17 -16.70 7.36
C GLY A 242 -5.18 -17.01 8.47
N SER A 243 -4.21 -17.89 8.23
CA SER A 243 -3.14 -18.23 9.19
C SER A 243 -2.19 -17.04 9.38
N PHE A 244 -1.82 -16.35 8.30
CA PHE A 244 -1.00 -15.14 8.40
C PHE A 244 -1.73 -13.99 9.11
N ALA A 245 -3.01 -13.77 8.79
CA ALA A 245 -3.83 -12.77 9.47
C ALA A 245 -4.05 -13.13 10.94
N ALA A 246 -4.33 -14.41 11.26
CA ALA A 246 -4.45 -14.89 12.63
C ALA A 246 -3.13 -14.76 13.40
N TYR A 247 -1.99 -15.04 12.77
CA TYR A 247 -0.68 -14.79 13.36
C TYR A 247 -0.47 -13.29 13.65
N ASN A 248 -0.80 -12.41 12.71
CA ASN A 248 -0.66 -10.96 12.94
C ASN A 248 -1.69 -10.40 13.94
N PHE A 249 -2.87 -11.01 14.03
CA PHE A 249 -3.99 -10.52 14.84
C PHE A 249 -4.00 -11.11 16.26
N PHE A 250 -3.71 -12.41 16.42
CA PHE A 250 -3.61 -13.11 17.70
C PHE A 250 -2.16 -13.23 18.21
N GLY A 251 -1.17 -13.31 17.31
CA GLY A 251 0.25 -13.29 17.70
C GLY A 251 0.75 -11.90 18.15
N GLY A 252 -0.05 -10.85 17.94
CA GLY A 252 0.20 -9.51 18.49
C GLY A 252 -0.01 -9.38 20.01
N LYS A 253 -0.34 -10.46 20.72
CA LYS A 253 -0.33 -10.55 22.18
C LYS A 253 0.35 -11.83 22.67
N LYS A 254 1.59 -12.07 22.27
CA LYS A 254 2.55 -12.76 23.12
C LYS A 254 3.84 -11.98 23.08
N GLY A 255 4.04 -11.15 24.11
CA GLY A 255 5.40 -10.89 24.55
C GLY A 255 6.02 -12.25 24.83
N VAL A 256 6.97 -12.64 24.00
CA VAL A 256 7.85 -13.74 24.33
C VAL A 256 8.77 -13.17 25.40
N SER A 257 8.43 -13.44 26.65
CA SER A 257 9.42 -13.57 27.70
C SER A 257 10.31 -14.74 27.29
N GLU A 258 11.46 -14.45 26.68
CA GLU A 258 12.51 -15.44 26.52
C GLU A 258 13.10 -15.70 27.91
N GLU A 259 12.71 -16.85 28.44
CA GLU A 259 13.25 -17.45 29.64
C GLU A 259 14.69 -17.84 29.33
N VAL A 260 15.62 -17.08 29.92
CA VAL A 260 17.06 -17.34 29.90
C VAL A 260 17.30 -18.74 30.46
N THR A 261 17.47 -19.71 29.56
CA THR A 261 17.97 -21.03 29.93
C THR A 261 19.42 -21.11 29.50
N THR A 262 20.30 -21.07 30.49
CA THR A 262 21.73 -21.30 30.39
C THR A 262 22.02 -22.71 29.86
N PRO A 263 23.00 -22.88 28.96
CA PRO A 263 23.80 -24.09 28.93
C PRO A 263 25.23 -23.80 29.38
N ALA A 264 25.71 -24.65 30.28
CA ALA A 264 27.07 -24.68 30.77
C ALA A 264 28.05 -25.22 29.71
N ALA A 265 29.24 -24.60 29.72
CA ALA A 265 30.59 -25.11 29.43
C ALA A 265 30.81 -26.18 28.35
N GLY A 266 31.67 -25.86 27.38
CA GLY A 266 32.43 -26.86 26.63
C GLY A 266 33.07 -26.40 25.31
N GLU A 267 34.35 -26.02 25.39
CA GLU A 267 35.40 -26.15 24.36
C GLU A 267 35.42 -25.24 23.11
N SER A 268 36.24 -24.19 23.24
CA SER A 268 37.34 -23.78 22.35
C SER A 268 37.25 -24.04 20.84
N ASN A 269 37.24 -22.96 20.05
CA ASN A 269 38.46 -22.61 19.31
C ASN A 269 38.51 -21.13 18.89
N SER A 270 39.72 -20.62 19.03
CA SER A 270 40.23 -19.26 18.88
C SER A 270 39.94 -18.57 17.54
N VAL A 271 39.53 -17.30 17.62
CA VAL A 271 40.17 -16.23 16.85
C VAL A 271 40.46 -15.08 17.81
N GLN A 272 41.75 -14.78 17.97
CA GLN A 272 42.27 -13.66 18.73
C GLN A 272 41.92 -12.33 18.05
N GLY A 273 41.38 -11.40 18.83
CA GLY A 273 41.32 -9.97 18.54
C GLY A 273 40.99 -9.25 19.85
N GLY A 274 42.02 -8.87 20.61
CA GLY A 274 41.85 -8.09 21.83
C GLY A 274 41.48 -6.63 21.52
N GLY A 275 40.55 -6.09 22.31
CA GLY A 275 40.19 -4.68 22.35
C GLY A 275 39.11 -4.49 23.41
N ASP A 276 39.38 -3.63 24.39
CA ASP A 276 38.51 -3.36 25.54
C ASP A 276 37.07 -3.01 25.11
N ALA A 277 36.06 -3.44 25.85
CA ALA A 277 34.67 -3.09 25.58
C ALA A 277 34.45 -1.59 25.90
N PHE A 278 34.75 -0.73 24.94
CA PHE A 278 34.53 0.71 25.05
C PHE A 278 33.02 1.00 25.00
N SER A 279 32.47 1.51 26.11
CA SER A 279 31.16 2.14 26.12
C SER A 279 31.20 3.40 25.25
N ASP A 280 30.11 3.71 24.55
CA ASP A 280 29.94 5.01 23.88
C ASP A 280 30.00 6.17 24.89
N ALA A 281 29.84 5.92 26.19
CA ALA A 281 30.06 6.92 27.24
C ALA A 281 31.52 7.02 27.74
N HIS A 282 32.46 6.30 27.14
CA HIS A 282 33.87 6.39 27.50
C HIS A 282 34.42 7.81 27.31
N GLY A 283 35.17 8.29 28.31
CA GLY A 283 35.73 9.64 28.35
C GLY A 283 34.71 10.74 28.70
N ILE A 284 33.46 10.40 29.01
CA ILE A 284 32.43 11.36 29.43
C ILE A 284 32.38 11.43 30.95
N ALA A 285 32.31 12.63 31.51
CA ALA A 285 32.18 12.84 32.95
C ALA A 285 30.82 12.36 33.48
N ASP A 286 30.77 12.07 34.78
CA ASP A 286 29.52 11.72 35.44
C ASP A 286 28.56 12.92 35.42
N GLY A 287 27.36 12.72 34.92
CA GLY A 287 26.44 13.82 34.66
C GLY A 287 25.18 13.41 33.95
N THR A 288 24.32 14.40 33.70
CA THR A 288 23.12 14.21 32.90
C THR A 288 23.12 15.18 31.72
N TYR A 289 22.94 14.63 30.53
CA TYR A 289 23.13 15.30 29.26
C TYR A 289 21.84 15.24 28.46
N ILE A 290 21.56 16.32 27.73
CA ILE A 290 20.36 16.43 26.89
C ILE A 290 20.82 16.44 25.44
N GLY A 291 20.11 15.66 24.62
CA GLY A 291 20.34 15.63 23.19
C GLY A 291 19.03 15.58 22.42
N GLU A 292 19.12 15.98 21.16
CA GLU A 292 17.99 16.05 20.26
C GLU A 292 18.20 15.14 19.04
N GLY A 293 17.13 14.47 18.62
CA GLY A 293 17.11 13.62 17.44
C GLY A 293 15.83 13.84 16.65
N VAL A 294 15.85 13.53 15.34
CA VAL A 294 14.70 13.76 14.47
C VAL A 294 13.91 12.46 14.28
N GLY A 295 12.69 12.43 14.83
CA GLY A 295 11.73 11.34 14.66
C GLY A 295 10.90 11.47 13.39
N PHE A 296 9.77 10.76 13.32
CA PHE A 296 8.89 10.77 12.15
C PHE A 296 8.18 12.12 11.92
N LYS A 297 7.72 12.78 12.98
CA LYS A 297 6.92 14.02 12.93
C LYS A 297 7.65 15.25 13.48
N GLY A 298 8.87 15.08 13.99
CA GLY A 298 9.70 16.19 14.45
C GLY A 298 10.71 15.76 15.51
N THR A 299 11.21 16.76 16.24
CA THR A 299 12.27 16.58 17.24
C THR A 299 11.79 15.72 18.41
N THR A 300 12.65 14.80 18.81
CA THR A 300 12.59 13.99 20.02
C THR A 300 13.77 14.38 20.89
N VAL A 301 13.52 14.66 22.18
CA VAL A 301 14.53 15.11 23.15
C VAL A 301 14.71 14.03 24.19
N ALA A 302 15.95 13.62 24.43
CA ALA A 302 16.31 12.60 25.40
C ALA A 302 17.32 13.13 26.42
N GLN A 303 17.12 12.73 27.66
CA GLN A 303 18.00 12.98 28.79
C GLN A 303 18.76 11.68 29.12
N VAL A 304 20.09 11.74 29.12
CA VAL A 304 20.99 10.59 29.28
C VAL A 304 21.85 10.80 30.51
N THR A 305 21.86 9.85 31.43
CA THR A 305 22.70 9.90 32.63
C THR A 305 23.89 8.98 32.49
N VAL A 306 25.08 9.54 32.63
CA VAL A 306 26.36 8.83 32.61
C VAL A 306 26.91 8.74 34.03
N LYS A 307 27.35 7.54 34.44
CA LYS A 307 28.11 7.32 35.68
C LYS A 307 29.22 6.31 35.47
N ASN A 308 30.39 6.58 36.00
CA ASN A 308 31.60 5.78 35.82
C ASN A 308 31.83 5.44 34.33
N GLN A 309 31.64 6.44 33.45
CA GLN A 309 31.78 6.29 32.00
C GLN A 309 30.83 5.24 31.37
N MET A 310 29.71 4.95 32.02
CA MET A 310 28.65 4.08 31.51
C MET A 310 27.30 4.79 31.46
N ILE A 311 26.51 4.45 30.44
CA ILE A 311 25.13 4.92 30.29
C ILE A 311 24.28 4.18 31.33
N THR A 312 23.66 4.91 32.26
CA THR A 312 22.88 4.33 33.37
C THR A 312 21.38 4.54 33.24
N SER A 313 20.94 5.63 32.61
CA SER A 313 19.53 5.87 32.32
C SER A 313 19.35 6.73 31.09
N ILE A 314 18.26 6.49 30.37
CA ILE A 314 17.82 7.29 29.23
C ILE A 314 16.33 7.56 29.42
N GLU A 315 15.94 8.83 29.43
CA GLU A 315 14.55 9.26 29.54
C GLU A 315 14.21 10.21 28.40
N VAL A 316 13.15 9.89 27.64
CA VAL A 316 12.68 10.76 26.56
C VAL A 316 11.68 11.76 27.11
N THR A 317 12.06 13.03 27.14
CA THR A 317 11.28 14.11 27.80
C THR A 317 10.30 14.79 26.84
N GLN A 318 10.58 14.78 25.54
CA GLN A 318 9.71 15.39 24.54
C GLN A 318 9.74 14.59 23.23
N THR A 319 8.57 14.47 22.58
CA THR A 319 8.48 13.95 21.22
C THR A 319 7.27 14.53 20.49
N ARG A 320 7.32 14.57 19.16
CA ARG A 320 6.18 14.91 18.29
C ARG A 320 5.62 13.70 17.53
N ASP A 321 6.17 12.52 17.76
CA ASP A 321 5.77 11.30 17.07
C ASP A 321 4.41 10.78 17.57
N ASP A 322 3.76 10.00 16.71
CA ASP A 322 2.48 9.37 17.06
C ASP A 322 2.70 8.31 18.16
N LYS A 323 1.95 8.45 19.25
CA LYS A 323 2.08 7.65 20.47
C LYS A 323 2.24 6.12 20.26
N PRO A 324 1.46 5.43 19.39
CA PRO A 324 1.59 3.98 19.24
C PRO A 324 2.95 3.51 18.70
N TRP A 325 3.60 4.33 17.88
CA TRP A 325 4.91 4.03 17.30
C TRP A 325 6.04 4.50 18.21
N PHE A 326 5.86 5.66 18.83
CA PHE A 326 6.77 6.16 19.85
C PHE A 326 6.86 5.21 21.05
N ASP A 327 5.73 4.81 21.65
CA ASP A 327 5.71 3.91 22.81
C ASP A 327 6.43 2.59 22.52
N ARG A 328 6.25 2.06 21.30
CA ARG A 328 6.94 0.85 20.85
C ARG A 328 8.46 1.04 20.77
N ALA A 329 8.93 2.15 20.24
CA ALA A 329 10.37 2.47 20.21
C ALA A 329 10.92 2.74 21.62
N ASN A 330 10.21 3.54 22.42
CA ASN A 330 10.60 3.95 23.76
C ASN A 330 10.64 2.78 24.75
N SER A 331 9.89 1.70 24.50
CA SER A 331 9.92 0.48 25.32
C SER A 331 11.12 -0.44 25.10
N ALA A 332 11.95 -0.20 24.07
CA ALA A 332 13.03 -1.12 23.71
C ALA A 332 14.37 -0.42 23.45
N ILE A 333 14.35 0.74 22.79
CA ILE A 333 15.58 1.46 22.39
C ILE A 333 16.44 1.90 23.59
N PRO A 334 15.88 2.55 24.64
CA PRO A 334 16.64 2.89 25.84
C PRO A 334 17.34 1.70 26.48
N ASP A 335 16.61 0.59 26.68
CA ASP A 335 17.14 -0.61 27.34
C ASP A 335 18.24 -1.28 26.51
N SER A 336 18.05 -1.36 25.18
CA SER A 336 19.06 -1.91 24.27
C SER A 336 20.36 -1.09 24.29
N ILE A 337 20.27 0.25 24.32
CA ILE A 337 21.45 1.12 24.40
C ILE A 337 22.17 0.94 25.73
N ILE A 338 21.44 0.84 26.84
CA ILE A 338 22.03 0.63 28.17
C ILE A 338 22.69 -0.75 28.26
N GLN A 339 22.08 -1.80 27.71
CA GLN A 339 22.65 -3.14 27.72
C GLN A 339 23.87 -3.28 26.81
N ALA A 340 23.81 -2.71 25.60
CA ALA A 340 24.92 -2.73 24.66
C ALA A 340 26.03 -1.73 25.01
N GLN A 341 25.74 -0.74 25.87
CA GLN A 341 26.57 0.44 26.12
C GLN A 341 26.97 1.16 24.82
N SER A 342 26.12 1.08 23.80
CA SER A 342 26.35 1.67 22.48
C SER A 342 25.06 2.17 21.87
N THR A 343 25.18 3.25 21.09
CA THR A 343 24.11 3.81 20.26
C THR A 343 23.96 3.06 18.94
N ASP A 344 24.91 2.19 18.58
CA ASP A 344 24.82 1.32 17.40
C ASP A 344 24.02 0.04 17.73
N ILE A 345 22.69 0.20 17.73
CA ILE A 345 21.74 -0.87 18.04
C ILE A 345 20.71 -1.06 16.92
N ASP A 346 20.12 -2.25 16.89
CA ASP A 346 19.02 -2.56 16.00
C ASP A 346 17.76 -1.74 16.30
N LEU A 347 17.10 -1.26 15.25
CA LEU A 347 15.89 -0.46 15.36
C LEU A 347 14.64 -1.34 15.49
N VAL A 348 13.60 -0.82 16.15
CA VAL A 348 12.37 -1.58 16.36
C VAL A 348 11.54 -1.65 15.08
N SER A 349 11.25 -2.87 14.64
CA SER A 349 10.43 -3.14 13.46
C SER A 349 9.04 -2.49 13.56
N GLY A 350 8.70 -1.72 12.53
CA GLY A 350 7.46 -0.97 12.46
C GLY A 350 7.43 0.30 13.30
N ALA A 351 8.51 0.69 13.97
CA ALA A 351 8.69 1.98 14.66
C ALA A 351 10.06 2.61 14.33
N THR A 352 10.52 2.43 13.08
CA THR A 352 11.88 2.75 12.64
C THR A 352 12.24 4.21 12.84
N TYR A 353 11.39 5.16 12.42
CA TYR A 353 11.68 6.59 12.54
C TYR A 353 11.68 7.09 13.99
N SER A 354 10.77 6.58 14.83
CA SER A 354 10.78 6.89 16.26
C SER A 354 12.01 6.27 16.95
N SER A 355 12.46 5.09 16.51
CA SER A 355 13.69 4.46 17.01
C SER A 355 14.93 5.27 16.64
N ILE A 356 15.00 5.77 15.40
CA ILE A 356 16.06 6.68 14.94
C ILE A 356 16.06 7.95 15.77
N GLY A 357 14.90 8.57 15.99
CA GLY A 357 14.80 9.79 16.78
C GLY A 357 15.32 9.65 18.21
N ILE A 358 15.01 8.54 18.90
CA ILE A 358 15.52 8.26 20.25
C ILE A 358 17.02 7.98 20.23
N ARG A 359 17.49 7.09 19.34
CA ARG A 359 18.92 6.74 19.22
C ARG A 359 19.77 7.97 18.92
N ASP A 360 19.34 8.80 17.97
CA ASP A 360 20.08 9.98 17.54
C ASP A 360 20.07 11.06 18.63
N ALA A 361 18.97 11.19 19.40
CA ALA A 361 18.93 12.07 20.57
C ALA A 361 19.95 11.65 21.63
N VAL A 362 20.07 10.35 21.91
CA VAL A 362 21.07 9.81 22.85
C VAL A 362 22.48 10.03 22.33
N LYS A 363 22.72 9.74 21.04
CA LYS A 363 24.02 9.96 20.40
C LYS A 363 24.43 11.44 20.47
N ASN A 364 23.51 12.35 20.16
CA ASN A 364 23.76 13.78 20.26
C ASN A 364 24.06 14.21 21.70
N ALA A 365 23.35 13.67 22.70
CA ALA A 365 23.61 13.95 24.11
C ALA A 365 25.04 13.56 24.52
N LEU A 366 25.50 12.38 24.08
CA LEU A 366 26.85 11.88 24.35
C LEU A 366 27.92 12.67 23.59
N GLU A 367 27.65 13.09 22.34
CA GLU A 367 28.57 13.94 21.57
C GLU A 367 28.73 15.33 22.19
N ASN A 368 27.62 15.95 22.64
CA ASN A 368 27.66 17.23 23.34
C ASN A 368 28.40 17.14 24.68
N ALA A 369 28.33 16.00 25.36
CA ALA A 369 28.98 15.76 26.63
C ALA A 369 30.52 15.60 26.54
N ARG A 370 31.06 15.38 25.34
CA ARG A 370 32.51 15.28 25.08
C ARG A 370 33.17 16.62 24.77
N GLN A 371 32.38 17.65 24.46
CA GLN A 371 32.84 19.02 24.21
C GLN A 371 32.98 19.77 25.53
#